data_AF-A0A3D1YZ74-F1
#
_entry.id   AF-A0A3D1YZ74-F1
#
_cell.length_a   1.000
_cell.length_b   1.000
_cell.length_c   1.000
_cell.angle_alpha   90.00
_cell.angle_beta   90.00
_cell.angle_gamma   90.00
#
_symmetry.space_group_name_H-M   'P 1'
#
loop_
_entity.id
_entity.type
_entity.pdbx_description
1 polymer ?
#
loop_
_entity_poly.entity_id
_entity_poly.type
_entity_poly.pdbx_seq_one_letter_code
_entity_poly.pdbx_strand_id
1 'polypeptide(L)' 'MRVTYKYKMYHSKNNKHLHQTINLAGRAYNHGIALRRRYYKLTRKHLRQYALIKHFAKLVPTCNFEVNNSMVLIDPEYVD' A
#
# COMPACT_ATOMS: atom_id res chain seq x y z
N MET A 1 9.65 12.13 14.56
CA MET A 1 8.33 12.34 15.21
C MET A 1 7.25 12.34 14.12
N ARG A 2 6.32 11.38 14.09
CA ARG A 2 5.24 11.35 13.07
C ARG A 2 4.13 12.33 13.47
N VAL A 3 3.82 13.29 12.61
CA VAL A 3 2.70 14.22 12.81
C VAL A 3 1.40 13.53 12.38
N THR A 4 0.48 13.30 13.31
CA THR A 4 -0.85 12.75 13.02
C THR A 4 -1.90 13.83 13.21
N TYR A 5 -2.57 14.22 12.13
CA TYR A 5 -3.69 15.15 12.20
C TYR A 5 -4.89 14.46 12.86
N LYS A 6 -5.34 15.00 14.00
CA LYS A 6 -6.54 14.52 14.72
C LYS A 6 -7.78 15.16 14.10
N TYR A 7 -8.41 14.48 13.14
CA TYR A 7 -9.69 14.91 12.60
C TYR A 7 -10.80 14.71 13.65
N LYS A 8 -11.67 15.70 13.87
CA LYS A 8 -12.90 15.51 14.67
C LYS A 8 -13.84 14.60 13.88
N MET A 9 -13.86 13.30 14.19
CA MET A 9 -14.76 12.34 13.57
C MET A 9 -16.17 12.48 14.15
N TYR A 10 -16.97 13.38 13.59
CA TYR A 10 -18.40 13.38 13.83
C TYR A 10 -18.99 12.05 13.35
N HIS A 11 -19.76 11.36 14.19
CA HIS A 11 -20.39 10.10 13.82
C HIS A 11 -21.40 10.34 12.70
N SER A 12 -21.05 9.91 11.49
CA SER A 12 -21.88 10.03 10.29
C SER A 12 -21.86 8.72 9.51
N LYS A 13 -23.00 8.36 8.91
CA LYS A 13 -23.12 7.18 8.04
C LYS A 13 -22.11 7.22 6.89
N ASN A 14 -21.73 8.41 6.44
CA ASN A 14 -20.76 8.63 5.36
C ASN A 14 -19.32 8.26 5.76
N ASN A 15 -18.98 8.23 7.06
CA ASN A 15 -17.64 7.88 7.52
C ASN A 15 -17.31 6.40 7.32
N LYS A 16 -18.32 5.54 7.15
CA LYS A 16 -18.13 4.10 6.92
C LYS A 16 -17.28 3.84 5.69
N HIS A 17 -17.50 4.59 4.61
CA HIS A 17 -16.72 4.48 3.39
C HIS A 17 -15.26 4.89 3.60
N LEU A 18 -15.02 5.98 4.34
CA LEU A 18 -13.66 6.43 4.67
C LEU A 18 -12.90 5.36 5.46
N HIS A 19 -13.52 4.80 6.51
CA HIS A 19 -12.92 3.73 7.30
C HIS A 19 -12.64 2.48 6.46
N GLN A 20 -13.55 2.09 5.57
CA GLN A 20 -13.35 0.98 4.66
C GLN A 20 -12.15 1.21 3.72
N THR A 21 -12.03 2.40 3.13
CA THR A 21 -10.90 2.77 2.27
C THR A 21 -9.57 2.75 3.03
N ILE A 22 -9.53 3.34 4.23
CA ILE A 22 -8.33 3.33 5.08
C ILE A 22 -7.93 1.90 5.43
N ASN A 23 -8.89 1.06 5.84
CA ASN A 23 -8.63 -0.32 6.20
C ASN A 23 -8.15 -1.14 4.99
N LEU A 24 -8.73 -0.90 3.80
CA LEU A 24 -8.32 -1.56 2.57
C LEU A 24 -6.89 -1.19 2.19
N ALA A 25 -6.56 0.10 2.22
CA ALA A 25 -5.20 0.59 1.97
C ALA A 25 -4.19 0.00 2.97
N GLY A 26 -4.54 -0.04 4.25
CA GLY A 26 -3.71 -0.65 5.29
C GLY A 26 -3.47 -2.15 5.07
N ARG A 27 -4.51 -2.90 4.69
CA ARG A 27 -4.38 -4.34 4.35
C ARG A 27 -3.48 -4.56 3.14
N ALA A 28 -3.61 -3.75 2.09
CA ALA A 28 -2.76 -3.84 0.91
C ALA A 28 -1.28 -3.56 1.23
N TYR A 29 -1.01 -2.52 2.03
CA TYR A 29 0.35 -2.19 2.48
C TYR A 29 0.97 -3.31 3.34
N ASN A 30 0.21 -3.82 4.31
CA ASN A 30 0.64 -4.93 5.16
C ASN A 30 0.95 -6.19 4.35
N HIS A 31 0.14 -6.48 3.33
CA HIS A 31 0.40 -7.59 2.41
C HIS A 31 1.74 -7.40 1.66
N GLY A 32 2.02 -6.21 1.15
CA GLY A 32 3.29 -5.92 0.47
C GLY A 32 4.50 -6.10 1.37
N ILE A 33 4.42 -5.65 2.63
CA ILE A 33 5.47 -5.84 3.64
C ILE A 33 5.67 -7.33 3.94
N ALA A 34 4.60 -8.09 4.16
CA ALA A 34 4.66 -9.51 4.47
C ALA A 34 5.36 -10.29 3.34
N LEU A 35 5.01 -9.99 2.09
CA LEU A 35 5.64 -10.58 0.91
C LEU A 35 7.14 -10.27 0.85
N ARG A 36 7.52 -9.00 1.04
CA ARG A 36 8.93 -8.57 1.01
C ARG A 36 9.75 -9.23 2.11
N ARG A 37 9.21 -9.34 3.33
CA ARG A 37 9.84 -10.04 4.46
C ARG A 37 10.00 -11.54 4.18
N ARG A 38 8.97 -12.19 3.64
CA ARG A 38 9.02 -13.63 3.28
C ARG A 38 10.06 -13.88 2.19
N TYR A 39 10.08 -13.05 1.15
CA TYR A 39 11.04 -13.17 0.05
C TYR A 39 12.49 -13.02 0.54
N TYR A 40 12.75 -12.04 1.41
CA TYR A 40 14.07 -11.84 2.00
C TYR A 40 14.49 -13.00 2.90
N LYS A 41 13.57 -13.58 3.71
CA LYS A 41 13.88 -14.76 4.53
C LYS A 41 14.34 -15.96 3.69
N LEU A 42 13.73 -16.17 2.52
CA LEU A 42 14.03 -17.31 1.64
C LEU A 42 15.28 -17.08 0.77
N THR A 43 15.46 -15.88 0.23
CA THR A 43 16.48 -15.61 -0.80
C THR A 43 17.64 -14.75 -0.31
N ARG A 44 17.51 -14.13 0.88
CA ARG A 44 18.41 -13.09 1.43
C ARG A 44 18.61 -11.89 0.50
N LYS A 45 17.72 -11.70 -0.48
CA LYS A 45 17.73 -10.59 -1.43
C LYS A 45 16.46 -9.75 -1.30
N HIS A 46 16.56 -8.47 -1.61
CA HIS A 46 15.39 -7.59 -1.66
C HIS A 46 14.62 -7.78 -2.96
N LEU A 47 13.28 -7.83 -2.85
CA LEU A 47 12.40 -7.96 -3.99
C LEU A 47 12.40 -6.65 -4.82
N ARG A 48 12.71 -6.75 -6.11
CA ARG A 48 12.63 -5.63 -7.07
C ARG A 48 11.21 -5.07 -7.11
N GLN A 49 11.10 -3.75 -7.21
CA GLN A 49 9.81 -3.05 -7.21
C GLN A 49 8.86 -3.53 -8.32
N TYR A 50 9.39 -3.76 -9.53
CA TYR A 50 8.60 -4.29 -10.66
C TYR A 50 7.93 -5.64 -10.35
N ALA A 51 8.62 -6.54 -9.63
CA ALA A 51 8.07 -7.83 -9.26
C ALA A 51 6.91 -7.70 -8.25
N LEU A 52 6.99 -6.72 -7.35
CA LEU A 52 5.92 -6.40 -6.41
C LEU A 52 4.70 -5.83 -7.14
N ILE A 53 4.90 -4.88 -8.06
CA ILE A 53 3.82 -4.29 -8.88
C ILE A 53 3.13 -5.39 -9.71
N LYS A 54 3.91 -6.26 -10.38
CA LYS A 54 3.38 -7.40 -11.14
C LYS A 54 2.57 -8.36 -10.27
N HIS A 55 2.99 -8.58 -9.02
CA HIS A 55 2.25 -9.41 -8.07
C HIS A 55 0.89 -8.80 -7.71
N PHE A 56 0.85 -7.50 -7.43
CA PHE A 56 -0.43 -6.81 -7.19
C PHE A 56 -1.32 -6.78 -8.42
N ALA A 57 -0.76 -6.55 -9.61
CA ALA A 57 -1.49 -6.57 -10.87
C ALA A 57 -2.08 -7.96 -11.19
N LYS A 58 -1.49 -9.05 -10.68
CA LYS A 58 -2.07 -10.40 -10.82
C LYS A 58 -3.26 -10.62 -9.87
N LEU A 59 -3.26 -9.95 -8.71
CA LEU A 59 -4.32 -10.06 -7.71
C LEU A 59 -5.55 -9.19 -8.05
N VAL A 60 -5.36 -8.15 -8.86
CA VAL A 60 -6.45 -7.31 -9.39
C VAL A 60 -6.79 -7.82 -10.80
N PRO A 61 -7.97 -8.41 -11.04
CA PRO A 61 -8.31 -8.95 -12.36
C PRO A 61 -8.46 -7.81 -13.38
N THR A 62 -7.54 -7.75 -14.35
CA THR A 62 -7.58 -7.06 -15.65
C THR A 62 -8.50 -5.83 -15.75
N CYS A 63 -8.03 -4.69 -15.26
CA CYS A 63 -8.19 -3.42 -15.95
C CYS A 63 -6.78 -2.90 -16.18
N ASN A 64 -6.48 -2.48 -17.42
CA ASN A 64 -5.19 -1.94 -17.82
C ASN A 64 -4.73 -0.89 -16.81
N PHE A 65 -3.84 -1.26 -15.90
CA PHE A 65 -3.11 -0.29 -15.11
C PHE A 65 -2.14 0.35 -16.08
N GLU A 66 -2.55 1.46 -16.70
CA GLU A 66 -1.60 2.42 -17.23
C GLU A 66 -0.66 2.74 -16.08
N VAL A 67 0.56 2.20 -16.18
CA VAL A 67 1.58 2.32 -15.13
C VAL A 67 2.18 3.71 -15.22
N ASN A 68 1.36 4.75 -15.09
CA ASN A 68 1.78 6.13 -14.99
C ASN A 68 0.79 6.87 -14.07
N ASN A 69 1.31 7.43 -12.97
CA ASN A 69 0.71 8.51 -12.18
C ASN A 69 -0.43 8.26 -11.18
N SER A 70 -0.37 7.23 -10.31
CA SER A 70 -1.11 7.34 -9.02
C SER A 70 -0.58 6.57 -7.82
N MET A 71 0.47 5.75 -7.98
CA MET A 71 1.19 5.15 -6.83
C MET A 71 2.56 5.79 -6.61
N VAL A 72 2.66 7.09 -6.93
CA VAL A 72 3.79 7.97 -6.59
C VAL A 72 3.22 9.09 -5.73
N LEU A 73 2.97 8.81 -4.45
CA LEU A 73 2.86 9.81 -3.38
C LEU A 73 3.27 9.16 -2.05
N ILE A 74 4.39 8.44 -2.05
CA ILE A 74 5.25 8.33 -0.87
C ILE A 74 6.67 8.35 -1.45
N ASP A 75 7.28 9.52 -1.39
CA ASP A 75 8.63 9.78 -1.89
C ASP A 75 9.61 8.72 -1.37
N PRO A 76 10.52 8.18 -2.21
CA PRO A 76 11.58 7.28 -1.77
C PRO A 76 12.62 7.95 -0.85
N GLU A 77 12.41 9.21 -0.47
CA GLU A 77 13.34 10.04 0.31
C GLU A 77 13.21 9.90 1.84
N TYR A 78 12.44 8.94 2.34
CA TYR A 78 12.31 8.67 3.79
C TYR A 78 12.60 7.20 4.13
N VAL A 79 13.83 6.75 3.84
CA VAL A 79 14.46 5.62 4.53
C VAL A 79 15.97 5.91 4.63
N ASP A 80 16.34 6.63 5.69
CA ASP A 80 17.58 6.47 6.45
C ASP A 80 17.18 6.25 7.93
#